data_AF-A0A526YNP9-F1
#
_entry.id   AF-A0A526YNP9-F1
#
_cell.length_a   1.000
_cell.length_b   1.000
_cell.length_c   1.000
_cell.angle_alpha   90.00
_cell.angle_beta   90.00
_cell.angle_gamma   90.00
#
_symmetry.space_group_name_H-M   'P 1'
#
loop_
_entity.id
_entity.type
_entity.pdbx_description
1 polymer ?
#
loop_
_entity_poly.entity_id
_entity_poly.type
_entity_poly.pdbx_seq_one_letter_code
_entity_poly.pdbx_strand_id
1 'polypeptide(L)'
;MSMPATHSSSEIAYNGPMKILVIEDDREAADYLQKAFTEAGHTAHVAGDGETGFALADSGDYDVMVVDRMLPRRDGLSVIAGLRSRGKTTP
;
A
#
# COMPACT_ATOMS: atom_id res chain seq x y z
N MET A 1 -32.16 -3.11 38.65
CA MET A 1 -32.37 -2.34 37.41
C MET A 1 -31.19 -2.62 36.51
N SER A 2 -31.40 -3.45 35.47
CA SER A 2 -30.37 -3.84 34.51
C SER A 2 -30.40 -2.86 33.36
N MET A 3 -29.26 -2.27 33.00
CA MET A 3 -29.12 -1.52 31.76
C MET A 3 -28.83 -2.49 30.60
N PRO A 4 -29.36 -2.27 29.39
CA PRO A 4 -29.00 -3.07 28.23
C PRO A 4 -27.64 -2.60 27.68
N ALA A 5 -26.75 -3.54 27.41
CA ALA A 5 -25.57 -3.33 26.60
C ALA A 5 -25.91 -3.60 25.14
N THR A 6 -25.84 -2.60 24.27
CA THR A 6 -25.75 -2.79 22.82
C THR A 6 -25.16 -1.55 22.16
N HIS A 7 -23.87 -1.60 21.85
CA HIS A 7 -23.33 -1.16 20.56
C HIS A 7 -22.24 -2.17 20.19
N SER A 8 -22.51 -2.97 19.17
CA SER A 8 -21.56 -3.89 18.56
C SER A 8 -20.54 -3.06 17.79
N SER A 9 -19.39 -2.80 18.41
CA SER A 9 -18.21 -2.29 17.72
C SER A 9 -17.66 -3.45 16.89
N SER A 10 -17.85 -3.42 15.58
CA SER A 10 -16.98 -4.16 14.68
C SER A 10 -15.60 -3.51 14.78
N GLU A 11 -14.82 -3.99 15.75
CA GLU A 11 -13.39 -3.81 15.82
C GLU A 11 -12.85 -4.10 14.42
N ILE A 12 -12.26 -3.10 13.76
CA ILE A 12 -11.54 -3.34 12.51
C ILE A 12 -10.48 -4.34 12.90
N ALA A 13 -10.70 -5.63 12.57
CA ALA A 13 -9.81 -6.69 12.97
C ALA A 13 -8.44 -6.29 12.45
N TYR A 14 -7.51 -6.03 13.36
CA TYR A 14 -6.15 -5.67 13.01
C TYR A 14 -5.54 -6.91 12.35
N ASN A 15 -5.62 -6.94 11.02
CA ASN A 15 -4.89 -7.89 10.21
C ASN A 15 -3.40 -7.60 10.52
N GLY A 16 -2.63 -8.65 10.84
CA GLY A 16 -1.26 -8.51 11.36
C GLY A 16 -0.31 -7.69 10.46
N PRO A 17 0.99 -7.64 10.78
CA PRO A 17 1.95 -6.79 10.07
C PRO A 17 1.85 -7.00 8.55
N MET A 18 1.46 -5.96 7.82
CA MET A 18 1.34 -5.98 6.37
C MET A 18 2.64 -5.55 5.71
N LYS A 19 2.85 -6.01 4.48
CA LYS A 19 3.92 -5.56 3.60
C LYS A 19 3.34 -4.65 2.53
N ILE A 20 3.76 -3.39 2.58
CA ILE A 20 3.21 -2.30 1.77
C ILE A 20 4.27 -1.82 0.78
N LEU A 21 3.87 -1.59 -0.46
CA LEU A 21 4.69 -0.91 -1.46
C LEU A 21 4.15 0.51 -1.68
N VAL A 22 5.01 1.51 -1.52
CA VAL A 22 4.72 2.91 -1.84
C VAL A 22 5.50 3.26 -3.11
N ILE A 23 4.78 3.69 -4.15
CA ILE A 23 5.36 4.15 -5.42
C ILE A 23 5.04 5.65 -5.53
N GLU A 24 6.04 6.47 -5.23
CA GLU A 24 5.92 7.91 -5.00
C GLU A 24 7.26 8.56 -5.37
N ASP A 25 7.27 9.56 -6.23
CA ASP A 25 8.49 10.24 -6.68
C ASP A 25 8.89 11.41 -5.77
N ASP A 26 7.94 11.98 -5.02
CA ASP A 26 8.25 12.95 -3.96
C ASP A 26 8.86 12.25 -2.74
N ARG A 27 10.14 12.51 -2.50
CA ARG A 27 10.89 11.87 -1.40
C ARG A 27 10.35 12.21 -0.02
N GLU A 28 9.85 13.42 0.18
CA GLU A 28 9.34 13.85 1.49
C GLU A 28 8.02 13.13 1.80
N ALA A 29 7.12 13.03 0.81
CA ALA A 29 5.89 12.26 0.91
C ALA A 29 6.17 10.77 1.12
N ALA A 30 7.10 10.19 0.36
CA ALA A 30 7.46 8.79 0.47
C ALA A 30 8.06 8.45 1.85
N ASP A 31 8.98 9.27 2.36
CA ASP A 31 9.57 9.11 3.69
C ASP A 31 8.53 9.25 4.80
N TYR A 32 7.60 10.19 4.65
CA TYR A 32 6.49 10.36 5.58
C TYR A 32 5.60 9.11 5.66
N LEU A 33 5.18 8.58 4.50
CA LEU A 33 4.37 7.36 4.43
C LEU A 33 5.12 6.15 4.97
N GLN A 34 6.40 5.97 4.63
CA GLN A 34 7.20 4.87 5.13
C GLN A 34 7.31 4.89 6.66
N LYS A 35 7.57 6.07 7.25
CA LYS A 35 7.61 6.22 8.71
C LYS A 35 6.26 5.91 9.34
N ALA A 36 5.17 6.48 8.81
CA ALA A 36 3.82 6.26 9.34
C ALA A 36 3.44 4.77 9.34
N PHE A 37 3.70 4.05 8.24
CA PHE A 37 3.42 2.61 8.17
C PHE A 37 4.32 1.78 9.10
N THR A 38 5.59 2.16 9.22
CA THR A 38 6.53 1.47 10.11
C THR A 38 6.14 1.65 11.58
N GLU A 39 5.78 2.87 11.98
CA GLU A 39 5.27 3.18 13.33
C GLU A 39 3.95 2.48 13.64
N ALA A 40 3.12 2.26 12.61
CA ALA A 40 1.89 1.46 12.71
C ALA A 40 2.15 -0.05 12.80
N GLY A 41 3.40 -0.53 12.72
CA GLY A 41 3.76 -1.95 12.83
C GLY A 41 3.76 -2.71 11.50
N HIS A 42 3.80 -2.01 10.36
CA HIS A 42 3.86 -2.60 9.02
C HIS A 42 5.27 -2.48 8.43
N THR A 43 5.55 -3.24 7.37
CA THR A 43 6.78 -3.08 6.57
C THR A 43 6.46 -2.28 5.32
N ALA A 44 7.15 -1.17 5.08
CA ALA A 44 6.93 -0.33 3.90
C ALA A 44 8.20 -0.23 3.04
N HIS A 45 8.08 -0.63 1.77
CA HIS A 45 9.10 -0.42 0.75
C HIS A 45 8.71 0.77 -0.14
N VAL A 46 9.71 1.55 -0.56
CA VAL A 46 9.51 2.75 -1.38
C VAL A 46 10.17 2.58 -2.75
N ALA A 47 9.46 3.01 -3.80
CA ALA A 47 9.95 3.14 -5.16
C ALA A 47 9.72 4.56 -5.66
N GLY A 48 10.76 5.19 -6.21
CA GLY A 48 10.73 6.60 -6.65
C GLY A 48 10.13 6.86 -8.04
N ASP A 49 9.60 5.83 -8.70
CA ASP A 49 9.09 5.89 -10.07
C ASP A 49 8.30 4.62 -10.42
N GLY A 50 7.53 4.68 -11.51
CA GLY A 50 6.65 3.58 -11.88
C GLY A 50 7.32 2.35 -12.49
N GLU A 51 8.54 2.45 -13.05
CA GLU A 51 9.23 1.26 -13.58
C GLU A 51 9.78 0.40 -12.44
N THR A 52 10.48 1.04 -11.49
CA THR A 52 10.98 0.39 -10.28
C THR A 52 9.81 -0.15 -9.46
N GLY A 53 8.76 0.66 -9.29
CA GLY A 53 7.54 0.25 -8.59
C GLY A 53 6.85 -0.95 -9.24
N PHE A 54 6.75 -0.97 -10.58
CA PHE A 54 6.20 -2.12 -11.29
C PHE A 54 7.04 -3.39 -11.11
N ALA A 55 8.36 -3.29 -11.24
CA ALA A 55 9.25 -4.44 -11.06
C ALA A 55 9.17 -5.03 -9.64
N LEU A 56 9.09 -4.16 -8.62
CA LEU A 56 8.89 -4.58 -7.24
C LEU A 56 7.52 -5.21 -7.04
N ALA A 57 6.44 -4.60 -7.53
CA ALA A 57 5.08 -5.14 -7.40
C ALA A 57 4.88 -6.47 -8.14
N ASP A 58 5.56 -6.66 -9.28
CA ASP A 58 5.47 -7.88 -10.07
C ASP A 58 6.20 -9.05 -9.40
N SER A 59 7.37 -8.79 -8.82
CA SER A 59 8.21 -9.80 -8.16
C SER A 59 7.88 -10.04 -6.70
N GLY A 60 7.29 -9.06 -6.02
CA GLY A 60 7.04 -9.08 -4.59
C GLY A 60 5.63 -9.51 -4.22
N ASP A 61 5.51 -10.17 -3.07
CA ASP A 61 4.25 -10.34 -2.37
C ASP A 61 4.05 -9.13 -1.45
N TYR A 62 3.14 -8.24 -1.84
CA TYR A 62 2.67 -7.09 -1.07
C TYR A 62 1.18 -7.27 -0.81
N ASP A 63 0.75 -6.86 0.38
CA ASP A 63 -0.65 -6.93 0.79
C ASP A 63 -1.45 -5.74 0.28
N VAL A 64 -0.80 -4.57 0.15
CA VAL A 64 -1.39 -3.31 -0.34
C VAL A 64 -0.33 -2.49 -1.07
N MET A 65 -0.74 -1.75 -2.10
CA MET A 65 0.11 -0.78 -2.78
C MET A 65 -0.48 0.63 -2.72
N VAL A 66 0.35 1.62 -2.40
CA VAL A 66 0.05 3.05 -2.57
C VAL A 66 0.79 3.53 -3.80
N VAL A 67 0.09 4.03 -4.79
CA VAL A 67 0.66 4.35 -6.11
C VAL A 67 0.26 5.78 -6.49
N ASP A 68 1.23 6.67 -6.65
CA ASP A 68 0.97 7.97 -7.26
C ASP A 68 0.56 7.76 -8.73
N ARG A 69 -0.43 8.54 -9.16
CA ARG A 69 -0.87 8.61 -10.54
C ARG A 69 0.23 9.18 -11.46
N MET A 70 0.92 10.24 -11.04
CA MET A 70 1.80 11.05 -11.88
C MET A 70 3.28 10.71 -11.70
N LEU A 71 3.63 9.45 -11.93
CA LEU A 71 5.01 8.97 -11.76
C LEU A 71 5.89 9.19 -13.00
N PRO A 72 7.21 9.43 -12.81
CA PRO A 72 8.17 9.41 -13.90
C PRO A 72 8.37 7.98 -14.44
N ARG A 73 8.86 7.90 -15.68
CA ARG A 73 9.17 6.67 -16.46
C ARG A 73 7.95 5.81 -16.83
N ARG A 74 7.01 5.63 -15.91
CA ARG A 74 5.73 4.94 -16.13
C ARG A 74 4.69 5.49 -15.17
N ASP A 75 3.54 5.92 -15.69
CA ASP A 75 2.47 6.46 -14.85
C ASP A 75 1.78 5.36 -14.00
N GLY A 76 1.17 5.76 -12.89
CA GLY A 76 0.58 4.84 -11.93
C GLY A 76 -0.54 3.98 -12.50
N LEU A 77 -1.35 4.51 -13.44
CA LEU A 77 -2.41 3.73 -14.07
C LEU A 77 -1.84 2.65 -14.98
N SER A 78 -0.78 2.97 -15.74
CA SER A 78 -0.03 2.00 -16.53
C SER A 78 0.62 0.92 -15.67
N VAL A 79 1.13 1.26 -14.48
CA VAL A 79 1.63 0.27 -13.49
C VAL A 79 0.50 -0.69 -13.12
N ILE A 80 -0.64 -0.16 -12.64
CA ILE A 80 -1.80 -0.97 -12.21
C ILE A 80 -2.31 -1.83 -13.36
N ALA A 81 -2.53 -1.26 -14.55
CA ALA A 81 -3.03 -1.98 -15.72
C ALA A 81 -2.11 -3.16 -16.11
N GLY A 82 -0.80 -2.95 -16.06
CA GLY A 82 0.17 -4.02 -16.35
C GLY A 82 0.21 -5.11 -15.28
N LEU A 83 -0.01 -4.77 -14.01
CA LEU A 83 -0.06 -5.76 -12.92
C LEU A 83 -1.34 -6.59 -13.04
N ARG A 84 -2.48 -5.93 -13.30
CA ARG A 84 -3.78 -6.60 -13.49
C ARG A 84 -3.77 -7.51 -14.72
N SER A 85 -3.13 -7.13 -15.82
CA SER A 85 -2.99 -8.01 -17.00
C SER A 85 -2.14 -9.25 -16.74
N ARG A 86 -1.28 -9.22 -15.71
CA ARG A 86 -0.50 -10.36 -15.20
C ARG A 86 -1.20 -11.14 -14.10
N GLY A 87 -2.46 -10.82 -13.81
CA GLY A 87 -3.26 -11.51 -12.79
C GLY A 87 -2.92 -11.11 -11.35
N LYS A 88 -2.13 -10.06 -11.12
CA LYS A 88 -1.88 -9.54 -9.77
C LYS A 88 -3.13 -8.81 -9.28
N THR A 89 -3.70 -9.25 -8.16
CA THR A 89 -4.93 -8.67 -7.58
C THR A 89 -4.70 -7.93 -6.27
N THR A 90 -3.44 -7.70 -5.88
CA THR A 90 -3.09 -6.90 -4.70
C THR A 90 -3.87 -5.58 -4.73
N PRO A 91 -4.61 -5.25 -3.65
CA PRO A 91 -5.32 -3.98 -3.50
C PRO A 91 -4.48 -2.78 -3.89
#